data_AF-A0A1H3C330-F1
#
_entry.id   AF-A0A1H3C330-F1
#
_cell.length_a   1.000
_cell.length_b   1.000
_cell.length_c   1.000
_cell.angle_alpha   90.00
_cell.angle_beta   90.00
_cell.angle_gamma   90.00
#
_symmetry.space_group_name_H-M   'P 1'
#
loop_
_entity.id
_entity.type
_entity.pdbx_description
1 polymer ?
#
loop_
_entity_poly.entity_id
_entity_poly.type
_entity_poly.pdbx_seq_one_letter_code
_entity_poly.pdbx_strand_id
1 'polypeptide(L)'
;MKIYWLLTALHATPALAAEMVTYEADIAPILQARCVICHSAGRLRPPLGLKLDSLEGMFEGSQNGPIVRANDRRQPGRSGNRIIRTVDCK
;
A
#
# COMPACT_ATOMS: atom_id res chain seq x y z
N MET A 1 -37.38 -30.28 -34.35
CA MET A 1 -37.74 -30.24 -32.92
C MET A 1 -36.51 -30.58 -32.09
N LYS A 2 -35.81 -29.57 -31.56
CA LYS A 2 -34.92 -29.59 -30.37
C LYS A 2 -34.13 -28.28 -30.36
N ILE A 3 -34.74 -27.28 -29.73
CA ILE A 3 -34.16 -26.00 -29.37
C ILE A 3 -32.96 -26.30 -28.45
N TYR A 4 -31.75 -26.08 -28.97
CA TYR A 4 -30.53 -26.19 -28.18
C TYR A 4 -30.52 -25.01 -27.21
N TRP A 5 -30.52 -25.33 -25.93
CA TRP A 5 -30.60 -24.41 -24.81
C TRP A 5 -29.45 -23.39 -24.85
N LEU A 6 -29.79 -22.17 -25.24
CA LEU A 6 -29.05 -20.95 -24.88
C LEU A 6 -29.18 -20.76 -23.36
N LEU A 7 -28.19 -21.22 -22.61
CA LEU A 7 -27.97 -20.80 -21.22
C LEU A 7 -26.51 -20.36 -21.07
N THR A 8 -26.21 -19.18 -21.64
CA THR A 8 -25.05 -18.40 -21.22
C THR A 8 -25.27 -17.98 -19.76
N ALA A 9 -24.68 -18.74 -18.84
CA ALA A 9 -24.61 -18.38 -17.44
C ALA A 9 -23.81 -17.09 -17.28
N LEU A 10 -24.51 -16.00 -16.94
CA LEU A 10 -23.91 -14.73 -16.56
C LEU A 10 -23.23 -14.92 -15.21
N HIS A 11 -21.92 -15.15 -15.22
CA HIS A 11 -21.13 -15.24 -14.00
C HIS A 11 -20.90 -13.82 -13.47
N ALA A 12 -21.57 -13.47 -12.38
CA ALA A 12 -21.29 -12.25 -11.65
C ALA A 12 -19.96 -12.41 -10.91
N THR A 13 -18.91 -11.74 -11.39
CA THR A 13 -17.65 -11.62 -10.65
C THR A 13 -17.88 -10.73 -9.43
N PRO A 14 -17.63 -11.20 -8.20
CA PRO A 14 -17.71 -10.34 -7.03
C PRO A 14 -16.68 -9.23 -7.17
N ALA A 15 -17.12 -7.99 -6.99
CA ALA A 15 -16.19 -6.87 -6.86
C ALA A 15 -15.45 -7.04 -5.52
N LEU A 16 -14.13 -7.24 -5.58
CA LEU A 16 -13.30 -7.20 -4.39
C LEU A 16 -13.44 -5.80 -3.78
N ALA A 17 -13.98 -5.70 -2.56
CA ALA A 17 -13.97 -4.46 -1.82
C ALA A 17 -12.52 -4.03 -1.61
N ALA A 18 -12.21 -2.77 -1.93
CA ALA A 18 -10.88 -2.23 -1.68
C ALA A 18 -10.67 -2.16 -0.16
N GLU A 19 -9.73 -2.94 0.35
CA GLU A 19 -9.39 -2.93 1.76
C GLU A 19 -8.80 -1.57 2.15
N MET A 20 -9.36 -0.96 3.21
CA MET A 20 -8.92 0.35 3.67
C MET A 20 -7.65 0.19 4.49
N VAL A 21 -6.51 0.55 3.89
CA VAL A 21 -5.22 0.57 4.57
C VAL A 21 -5.11 1.78 5.50
N THR A 22 -4.88 1.51 6.79
CA THR A 22 -4.68 2.45 7.89
C THR A 22 -3.22 2.50 8.33
N TYR A 23 -2.78 3.60 8.95
CA TYR A 23 -1.40 3.67 9.43
C TYR A 23 -1.16 2.71 10.59
N GLU A 24 -2.10 2.68 11.54
CA GLU A 24 -1.97 1.99 12.81
C GLU A 24 -1.96 0.46 12.65
N ALA A 25 -2.86 -0.08 11.84
CA ALA A 25 -2.98 -1.52 11.67
C ALA A 25 -1.96 -2.08 10.66
N ASP A 26 -1.67 -1.34 9.59
CA ASP A 26 -0.96 -1.89 8.44
C ASP A 26 0.48 -1.39 8.31
N ILE A 27 0.72 -0.10 8.59
CA ILE A 27 2.02 0.54 8.30
C ILE A 27 2.92 0.54 9.53
N ALA A 28 2.41 0.97 10.68
CA ALA A 28 3.16 1.12 11.92
C ALA A 28 3.87 -0.18 12.33
N PRO A 29 3.26 -1.39 12.26
CA PRO A 29 3.95 -2.62 12.63
C PRO A 29 5.18 -2.93 11.76
N ILE A 30 5.10 -2.61 10.47
CA ILE A 30 6.21 -2.80 9.51
C ILE A 30 7.37 -1.87 9.86
N LEU A 31 7.07 -0.59 10.10
CA LEU A 31 8.07 0.41 10.46
C LEU A 31 8.71 0.08 11.82
N GLN A 32 7.91 -0.34 12.79
CA GLN A 32 8.38 -0.73 14.13
C GLN A 32 9.36 -1.90 14.05
N ALA A 33 9.08 -2.89 13.21
CA ALA A 33 9.88 -4.09 13.11
C ALA A 33 11.26 -3.88 12.46
N ARG A 34 11.45 -2.82 11.65
CA ARG A 34 12.65 -2.68 10.78
C ARG A 34 13.28 -1.30 10.77
N CYS A 35 12.49 -0.24 10.90
CA CYS A 35 12.94 1.13 10.61
C CYS A 35 13.14 1.95 11.88
N VAL A 36 12.21 1.82 12.85
CA VAL A 36 12.19 2.59 14.11
C VAL A 36 13.43 2.38 14.96
N ILE A 37 14.09 1.22 14.82
CA ILE A 37 15.39 0.95 15.46
C ILE A 37 16.40 2.07 15.20
N CYS A 38 16.38 2.66 14.00
CA CYS A 38 17.26 3.74 13.60
C CYS A 38 16.58 5.10 13.41
N HIS A 39 15.32 5.11 13.01
CA HIS A 39 14.56 6.31 12.66
C HIS A 39 13.44 6.55 13.66
N SER A 40 13.80 6.92 14.89
CA SER A 40 12.86 7.24 15.97
C SER A 40 13.16 8.58 16.61
N ALA A 41 12.13 9.23 17.14
CA ALA A 41 12.25 10.46 17.92
C ALA A 41 13.01 10.24 19.24
N GLY A 42 12.93 9.03 19.80
CA GLY A 42 13.66 8.64 21.02
C GLY A 42 15.17 8.50 20.84
N ARG A 43 15.69 8.53 19.60
CA ARG A 43 17.13 8.49 19.32
C ARG A 43 17.71 9.90 19.33
N LEU A 44 18.89 10.07 19.93
CA LEU A 44 19.56 11.37 20.02
C LEU A 44 19.93 11.96 18.64
N ARG A 45 20.24 11.11 17.66
CA ARG A 45 20.60 11.49 16.28
C ARG A 45 20.06 10.47 15.27
N PRO A 46 18.77 10.50 14.93
CA PRO A 46 18.25 9.69 13.84
C PRO A 46 18.89 10.13 12.52
N PRO A 47 19.26 9.21 11.62
CA PRO A 47 19.86 9.57 10.35
C PRO A 47 18.95 10.53 9.58
N LEU A 48 19.53 11.63 9.10
CA LEU A 48 18.82 12.70 8.40
C LEU A 48 17.63 13.29 9.18
N GLY A 49 17.61 13.16 10.51
CA GLY A 49 16.51 13.67 11.34
C GLY A 49 15.17 12.95 11.14
N LEU A 50 15.14 11.84 10.39
CA LEU A 50 13.90 11.17 10.01
C LEU A 50 13.32 10.35 11.17
N LYS A 51 12.04 10.55 11.45
CA LYS A 51 11.27 9.87 12.51
C LYS A 51 10.14 9.06 11.86
N LEU A 52 10.10 7.76 12.13
CA LEU A 52 9.12 6.81 11.57
C LEU A 52 8.32 6.08 12.65
N ASP A 53 8.49 6.50 13.90
CA ASP A 53 7.80 5.99 15.09
C ASP A 53 6.44 6.64 15.34
N SER A 54 6.07 7.66 14.56
CA SER A 54 4.72 8.22 14.54
C SER A 54 4.30 8.66 13.14
N LEU A 55 2.99 8.81 12.94
CA LEU A 55 2.41 9.30 11.71
C LEU A 55 2.88 10.74 11.43
N GLU A 56 2.92 11.57 12.46
CA GLU A 56 3.35 12.97 12.40
C GLU A 56 4.81 13.07 11.96
N GLY A 57 5.71 12.27 12.56
CA GLY A 57 7.11 12.23 12.18
C GLY A 57 7.32 11.80 10.72
N MET A 58 6.48 10.87 10.25
CA MET A 58 6.50 10.42 8.85
C MET A 58 6.09 11.54 7.88
N PHE A 59 5.16 12.41 8.27
CA PHE A 59 4.76 13.58 7.48
C PHE A 59 5.71 14.78 7.62
N GLU A 60 6.37 14.95 8.76
CA GLU A 60 7.45 15.94 8.96
C GLU A 60 8.58 15.71 7.95
N GLY A 61 8.91 14.44 7.69
CA GLY A 61 9.91 14.05 6.70
C GLY A 61 11.33 14.06 7.26
N SER A 62 12.30 14.27 6.38
CA SER A 62 13.72 14.26 6.73
C SER A 62 14.38 15.60 6.36
N GLN A 63 15.66 15.74 6.69
CA GLN A 63 16.49 16.84 6.21
C GLN A 63 16.52 16.95 4.68
N ASN A 64 16.27 15.85 3.95
CA ASN A 64 16.18 15.86 2.48
C ASN A 64 14.78 16.25 1.96
N GLY A 65 13.86 16.61 2.86
CA GLY A 65 12.49 16.98 2.55
C GLY A 65 11.46 15.88 2.86
N PRO A 66 10.22 16.04 2.35
CA PRO A 66 9.10 15.17 2.67
C PRO A 66 9.26 13.78 2.04
N ILE A 67 8.98 12.73 2.81
CA ILE A 67 9.02 11.33 2.35
C ILE A 67 7.66 10.80 1.93
N VAL A 68 6.58 11.40 2.44
CA VAL A 68 5.20 11.09 2.05
C VAL A 68 4.62 12.33 1.39
N ARG A 69 4.05 12.13 0.20
CA ARG A 69 3.17 13.11 -0.42
C ARG A 69 1.78 12.51 -0.41
N ALA A 70 0.80 13.28 0.06
CA ALA A 70 -0.61 12.94 -0.07
C ALA A 70 -0.97 13.06 -1.56
N ASN A 71 -0.61 12.05 -2.35
CA ASN A 71 -1.11 11.91 -3.70
C ASN A 71 -2.34 11.02 -3.63
N ASP A 72 -3.46 11.59 -4.07
CA ASP A 72 -4.73 10.94 -4.32
C ASP A 72 -4.62 9.43 -4.62
N ARG A 73 -5.16 8.59 -3.72
CA ARG A 73 -5.30 7.12 -3.88
C ARG A 73 -6.31 6.74 -4.99
N ARG A 74 -6.46 7.55 -6.04
CA ARG A 74 -7.20 7.22 -7.26
C ARG A 74 -6.27 7.32 -8.46
N GLN A 75 -5.37 6.35 -8.57
CA GLN A 75 -4.74 6.03 -9.84
C GLN A 75 -5.19 4.62 -10.28
N PRO A 76 -6.44 4.44 -10.75
CA PRO A 76 -6.76 3.30 -11.58
C PRO A 76 -5.97 3.44 -12.88
N GLY A 77 -4.86 2.72 -13.00
CA GLY A 77 -4.14 2.58 -14.27
C GLY A 77 -2.82 3.33 -14.43
N ARG A 78 -1.99 3.49 -13.39
CA ARG A 78 -0.58 3.88 -13.61
C ARG A 78 0.22 2.70 -14.18
N SER A 79 0.08 2.55 -15.50
CA SER A 79 0.94 1.80 -16.40
C SER A 79 2.39 2.28 -16.25
N GLY A 80 3.28 1.39 -15.80
CA GLY A 80 4.71 1.66 -15.65
C GLY A 80 5.45 0.42 -15.19
N ASN A 81 5.84 -0.40 -16.18
CA ASN A 81 6.55 -1.68 -16.10
C ASN A 81 5.84 -2.85 -15.37
N ARG A 82 5.04 -3.55 -16.17
CA ARG A 82 4.36 -4.80 -15.81
C ARG A 82 5.31 -6.00 -16.02
N ILE A 83 6.00 -6.44 -14.97
CA ILE A 83 6.71 -7.76 -14.93
C ILE A 83 6.21 -8.65 -13.76
N ILE A 84 5.01 -8.39 -13.25
CA ILE A 84 4.32 -9.37 -12.39
C ILE A 84 2.83 -9.32 -12.70
N ARG A 85 2.49 -9.82 -13.89
CA ARG A 85 1.15 -10.35 -14.14
C ARG A 85 1.21 -11.82 -13.74
N THR A 86 0.26 -12.21 -12.90
CA THR A 86 0.07 -13.54 -12.31
C THR A 86 1.24 -13.93 -11.40
N VAL A 87 1.10 -13.77 -10.09
CA VAL A 87 0.80 -14.91 -9.21
C VAL A 87 0.23 -16.13 -9.97
N ASP A 88 1.09 -16.78 -10.75
CA ASP A 88 0.93 -18.18 -11.09
C ASP A 88 1.04 -18.96 -9.77
N CYS A 89 -0.10 -19.17 -9.11
CA CYS A 89 -0.23 -20.26 -8.16
C CYS A 89 0.00 -21.56 -8.94
N LYS A 90 1.10 -22.24 -8.64
CA LYS A 90 1.22 -23.68 -8.84
C LYS A 90 1.05 -24.38 -7.50
#